data_AF-A0AA51ZVY6-F1
#
_entry.id   AF-A0AA51ZVY6-F1
#
_cell.length_a   1.000
_cell.length_b   1.000
_cell.length_c   1.000
_cell.angle_alpha   90.00
_cell.angle_beta   90.00
_cell.angle_gamma   90.00
#
_symmetry.space_group_name_H-M   'P 1'
#
loop_
_entity.id
_entity.type
_entity.pdbx_description
1 polymer ?
#
loop_
_entity_poly.entity_id
_entity_poly.type
_entity_poly.pdbx_seq_one_letter_code
_entity_poly.pdbx_strand_id
1 'polypeptide(L)'
;MKALGIGAITLVLLVIGFFWMLRQAFGPIERSGELELSDELTLQYQEMYNADFADVFYDVTFELPNSKGELFEIGRATFNNENWESEVQFVESNNCLIFIVQDIGSLAKVIVVNPERTFSIERTFDPQKLRDDPIWQAGNFENPVHLYYGSSSVTSVSNDSIQVDFEYRTGYNEPIIFWNQKLNYRLETAPLRILTTKAYQPTEK
;
A
#
# COMPACT_ATOMS: atom_id res chain seq x y z
N MET A 1 -40.59 -42.99 12.23
CA MET A 1 -40.83 -41.69 11.54
C MET A 1 -40.47 -40.44 12.36
N LYS A 2 -40.38 -40.45 13.70
CA LYS A 2 -39.99 -39.25 14.48
C LYS A 2 -38.50 -38.90 14.44
N ALA A 3 -37.60 -39.89 14.27
CA ALA A 3 -36.15 -39.67 14.24
C ALA A 3 -35.64 -39.00 12.94
N LEU A 4 -36.30 -39.22 11.79
CA LEU A 4 -35.91 -38.59 10.51
C LEU A 4 -36.17 -37.07 10.53
N GLY A 5 -37.26 -36.62 11.15
CA GLY A 5 -37.60 -35.20 11.23
C GLY A 5 -36.66 -34.40 12.14
N ILE A 6 -36.22 -35.00 13.25
CA ILE A 6 -35.23 -34.38 14.15
C ILE A 6 -33.86 -34.30 13.47
N GLY A 7 -33.43 -35.37 12.78
CA GLY A 7 -32.16 -35.35 12.03
C GLY A 7 -32.12 -34.29 10.94
N ALA A 8 -33.24 -34.07 10.22
CA ALA A 8 -33.34 -33.03 9.21
C ALA A 8 -33.28 -31.61 9.80
N ILE A 9 -33.94 -31.36 10.93
CA ILE A 9 -33.90 -30.05 11.62
C ILE A 9 -32.49 -29.75 12.14
N THR A 10 -31.83 -30.73 12.76
CA THR A 10 -30.45 -30.56 13.24
C THR A 10 -29.49 -30.26 12.09
N LEU A 11 -29.63 -30.94 10.94
CA LEU A 11 -28.80 -30.68 9.75
C LEU A 11 -29.01 -29.27 9.21
N VAL A 12 -30.26 -28.79 9.12
CA VAL A 12 -30.57 -27.43 8.68
C VAL A 12 -29.96 -26.39 9.61
N LEU A 13 -30.07 -26.57 10.94
CA LEU A 13 -29.45 -25.69 11.91
C LEU A 13 -27.92 -25.69 11.81
N LEU A 14 -27.30 -26.85 11.56
CA LEU A 14 -25.87 -26.98 11.35
C LEU A 14 -25.42 -26.23 10.08
N VAL A 15 -26.14 -26.37 8.98
CA VAL A 15 -25.84 -25.67 7.72
C VAL A 15 -26.00 -24.16 7.87
N ILE A 16 -27.07 -23.69 8.51
CA ILE A 16 -27.29 -22.25 8.76
C ILE A 16 -26.22 -21.70 9.69
N GLY A 17 -25.91 -22.40 10.79
CA GLY A 17 -24.87 -22.00 11.74
C GLY A 17 -23.49 -21.96 11.09
N PHE A 18 -23.16 -22.95 10.25
CA PHE A 18 -21.93 -22.98 9.47
C PHE A 18 -21.84 -21.81 8.50
N PHE A 19 -22.93 -21.47 7.80
CA PHE A 19 -22.96 -20.33 6.90
C PHE A 19 -22.78 -18.99 7.63
N TRP A 20 -23.39 -18.85 8.81
CA TRP A 20 -23.18 -17.69 9.69
C TRP A 20 -21.73 -17.59 10.17
N MET A 21 -21.13 -18.70 10.58
CA MET A 21 -19.73 -18.76 11.00
C MET A 21 -18.78 -18.37 9.87
N LEU A 22 -19.00 -18.87 8.64
CA LEU A 22 -18.22 -18.49 7.47
C LEU A 22 -18.35 -17.00 7.15
N ARG A 23 -19.56 -16.43 7.21
CA ARG A 23 -19.74 -14.99 6.96
C ARG A 23 -19.06 -14.12 8.01
N GLN A 24 -19.02 -14.56 9.26
CA GLN A 24 -18.31 -13.82 10.30
C GLN A 24 -16.79 -13.93 10.17
N ALA A 25 -16.27 -15.05 9.66
CA ALA A 25 -14.84 -15.26 9.46
C ALA A 25 -14.29 -14.64 8.16
N PHE A 26 -15.08 -14.62 7.08
CA PHE A 26 -14.66 -14.22 5.72
C PHE A 26 -15.44 -13.04 5.14
N GLY A 27 -16.38 -12.46 5.88
CA GLY A 27 -17.19 -11.35 5.39
C GLY A 27 -16.46 -10.02 5.47
N PRO A 28 -16.84 -9.03 4.64
CA PRO A 28 -16.33 -7.68 4.80
C PRO A 28 -16.78 -7.13 6.16
N ILE A 29 -15.81 -6.70 6.97
CA ILE A 29 -16.08 -6.00 8.23
C ILE A 29 -15.57 -4.58 8.05
N GLU A 30 -16.47 -3.61 8.20
CA GLU A 30 -16.13 -2.20 8.09
C GLU A 30 -15.85 -1.61 9.47
N ARG A 31 -14.76 -0.87 9.59
CA ARG A 31 -14.35 -0.13 10.78
C ARG A 31 -14.00 1.29 10.38
N SER A 32 -14.28 2.25 11.24
CA SER A 32 -13.78 3.62 11.09
C SER A 32 -13.14 4.06 12.39
N GLY A 33 -12.20 5.00 12.29
CA GLY A 33 -11.48 5.48 13.45
C GLY A 33 -10.62 6.68 13.14
N GLU A 34 -9.85 7.06 14.15
CA GLU A 34 -8.90 8.16 14.12
C GLU A 34 -7.51 7.61 14.47
N LEU A 35 -6.50 8.06 13.74
CA LEU A 35 -5.10 7.74 13.94
C LEU A 35 -4.36 9.04 14.28
N GLU A 36 -3.99 9.18 15.55
CA GLU A 36 -3.15 10.28 16.01
C GLU A 36 -1.71 10.06 15.53
N LEU A 37 -1.23 10.93 14.65
CA LEU A 37 0.12 10.89 14.09
C LEU A 37 1.06 11.84 14.84
N SER A 38 0.52 12.96 15.33
CA SER A 38 1.20 13.89 16.24
C SER A 38 0.17 14.66 17.06
N ASP A 39 0.64 15.50 17.99
CA ASP A 39 -0.21 16.39 18.80
C ASP A 39 -1.10 17.32 17.95
N GLU A 40 -0.73 17.58 16.69
CA GLU A 40 -1.41 18.53 15.80
C GLU A 40 -2.05 17.85 14.56
N LEU A 41 -1.83 16.55 14.37
CA LEU A 41 -2.28 15.82 13.18
C LEU A 41 -2.98 14.51 13.54
N THR A 42 -4.28 14.48 13.28
CA THR A 42 -5.13 13.28 13.37
C THR A 42 -5.63 12.92 11.98
N LEU A 43 -5.37 11.67 11.57
CA LEU A 43 -5.85 11.10 10.33
C LEU A 43 -7.14 10.33 10.57
N GLN A 44 -8.19 10.58 9.79
CA GLN A 44 -9.39 9.74 9.83
C GLN A 44 -9.25 8.60 8.85
N TYR A 45 -9.80 7.44 9.19
CA TYR A 45 -9.74 6.27 8.32
C TYR A 45 -11.04 5.48 8.27
N GLN A 46 -11.25 4.84 7.13
CA GLN A 46 -12.25 3.81 6.90
C GLN A 46 -11.55 2.54 6.44
N GLU A 47 -11.67 1.50 7.23
CA GLU A 47 -11.08 0.19 7.01
C GLU A 47 -12.16 -0.80 6.57
N MET A 48 -11.84 -1.62 5.58
CA MET A 48 -12.60 -2.79 5.18
C MET A 48 -11.71 -4.01 5.30
N TYR A 49 -11.97 -4.83 6.32
CA TYR A 49 -11.40 -6.16 6.44
C TYR A 49 -12.01 -7.05 5.37
N ASN A 50 -11.17 -7.72 4.60
CA ASN A 50 -11.54 -8.75 3.64
C ASN A 50 -10.67 -9.98 3.90
N ALA A 51 -11.27 -11.17 3.88
CA ALA A 51 -10.52 -12.40 4.00
C ALA A 51 -11.04 -13.44 3.01
N ASP A 52 -10.11 -14.13 2.36
CA ASP A 52 -10.42 -15.31 1.55
C ASP A 52 -9.66 -16.53 2.07
N PHE A 53 -9.69 -17.63 1.31
CA PHE A 53 -8.99 -18.86 1.70
C PHE A 53 -7.46 -18.76 1.64
N ALA A 54 -6.93 -17.76 0.94
CA ALA A 54 -5.51 -17.57 0.68
C ALA A 54 -4.88 -16.50 1.59
N ASP A 55 -5.62 -15.43 1.92
CA ASP A 55 -5.04 -14.31 2.64
C ASP A 55 -6.09 -13.41 3.32
N VAL A 56 -5.61 -12.50 4.17
CA VAL A 56 -6.38 -11.47 4.86
C VAL A 56 -5.85 -10.11 4.43
N PHE A 57 -6.76 -9.19 4.10
CA PHE A 57 -6.44 -7.85 3.65
C PHE A 57 -7.29 -6.81 4.38
N TYR A 58 -6.69 -5.67 4.65
CA TYR A 58 -7.33 -4.50 5.25
C TYR A 58 -7.22 -3.37 4.24
N ASP A 59 -8.31 -3.07 3.55
CA ASP A 59 -8.38 -1.95 2.62
C ASP A 59 -8.73 -0.68 3.40
N VAL A 60 -7.79 0.24 3.49
CA VAL A 60 -7.91 1.45 4.30
C VAL A 60 -7.94 2.67 3.40
N THR A 61 -9.00 3.47 3.57
CA THR A 61 -9.13 4.80 2.97
C THR A 61 -8.81 5.84 4.03
N PHE A 62 -7.94 6.78 3.68
CA PHE A 62 -7.49 7.84 4.56
C PHE A 62 -8.15 9.17 4.21
N GLU A 63 -8.53 9.92 5.23
CA GLU A 63 -9.20 11.22 5.09
C GLU A 63 -8.56 12.27 6.01
N LEU A 64 -8.48 13.51 5.54
CA LEU A 64 -8.05 14.66 6.34
C LEU A 64 -9.08 15.78 6.28
N PRO A 65 -9.22 16.59 7.34
CA PRO A 65 -10.01 17.80 7.30
C PRO A 65 -9.34 18.87 6.42
N ASN A 66 -10.12 19.55 5.59
CA ASN A 66 -9.69 20.73 4.86
C ASN A 66 -9.73 21.99 5.74
N SER A 67 -9.36 23.14 5.17
CA SER A 67 -9.39 24.44 5.87
C SER A 67 -10.78 24.88 6.36
N LYS A 68 -11.86 24.23 5.91
CA LYS A 68 -13.25 24.44 6.37
C LYS A 68 -13.70 23.36 7.38
N GLY A 69 -12.84 22.42 7.73
CA GLY A 69 -13.14 21.28 8.59
C GLY A 69 -13.91 20.14 7.90
N GLU A 70 -14.07 20.18 6.57
CA GLU A 70 -14.71 19.09 5.82
C GLU A 70 -13.67 18.02 5.49
N LEU A 71 -14.01 16.75 5.69
CA LEU A 71 -13.14 15.63 5.36
C LEU A 71 -13.02 15.46 3.84
N PHE A 72 -11.81 15.19 3.37
CA PHE A 72 -11.55 14.78 2.01
C PHE A 72 -10.62 13.56 1.98
N GLU A 73 -10.89 12.64 1.06
CA GLU A 73 -10.06 11.47 0.82
C GLU A 73 -8.67 11.90 0.35
N ILE A 74 -7.64 11.41 1.03
CA ILE A 74 -6.24 11.69 0.69
C ILE A 74 -5.57 10.53 -0.05
N GLY A 75 -6.06 9.30 0.08
CA GLY A 75 -5.54 8.13 -0.61
C GLY A 75 -5.93 6.83 0.08
N ARG A 76 -5.45 5.71 -0.46
CA ARG A 76 -5.81 4.37 0.01
C ARG A 76 -4.60 3.46 0.13
N ALA A 77 -4.63 2.51 1.04
CA ALA A 77 -3.62 1.47 1.17
C ALA A 77 -4.27 0.14 1.53
N THR A 78 -3.63 -0.96 1.13
CA THR A 78 -4.05 -2.31 1.48
C THR A 78 -2.96 -2.94 2.34
N PHE A 79 -3.34 -3.43 3.51
CA PHE A 79 -2.43 -4.05 4.46
C PHE A 79 -2.77 -5.52 4.68
N ASN A 80 -1.79 -6.33 5.07
CA ASN A 80 -2.01 -7.76 5.37
C ASN A 80 -2.11 -8.03 6.88
N ASN A 81 -2.06 -6.99 7.72
CA ASN A 81 -2.03 -7.09 9.18
C ASN A 81 -3.10 -6.20 9.82
N GLU A 82 -3.73 -6.67 10.90
CA GLU A 82 -4.74 -5.92 11.66
C GLU A 82 -4.20 -4.65 12.33
N ASN A 83 -2.91 -4.64 12.68
CA ASN A 83 -2.24 -3.51 13.34
C ASN A 83 -1.51 -2.58 12.35
N TRP A 84 -2.10 -2.40 11.17
CA TRP A 84 -1.50 -1.63 10.07
C TRP A 84 -1.25 -0.17 10.44
N GLU A 85 -1.90 0.36 11.46
CA GLU A 85 -1.71 1.74 11.92
C GLU A 85 -0.23 2.01 12.25
N SER A 86 0.48 1.00 12.78
CA SER A 86 1.91 1.08 13.10
C SER A 86 2.83 1.13 11.87
N GLU A 87 2.30 0.80 10.69
CA GLU A 87 3.01 0.81 9.42
C GLU A 87 2.86 2.16 8.69
N VAL A 88 1.98 3.04 9.17
CA VAL A 88 1.79 4.39 8.63
C VAL A 88 2.82 5.33 9.23
N GLN A 89 3.74 5.80 8.40
CA GLN A 89 4.68 6.85 8.76
C GLN A 89 4.28 8.14 8.06
N PHE A 90 4.62 9.28 8.65
CA PHE A 90 4.41 10.58 8.01
C PHE A 90 5.61 11.51 8.19
N VAL A 91 5.78 12.40 7.23
CA VAL A 91 6.80 13.45 7.23
C VAL A 91 6.18 14.73 6.69
N GLU A 92 6.39 15.84 7.37
CA GLU A 92 6.04 17.16 6.87
C GLU A 92 7.19 17.73 6.02
N SER A 93 6.86 18.21 4.83
CA SER A 93 7.86 18.84 3.96
C SER A 93 7.22 19.79 2.95
N ASN A 94 7.76 21.01 2.84
CA ASN A 94 7.35 22.00 1.83
C ASN A 94 5.82 22.26 1.79
N ASN A 95 5.19 22.40 2.95
CA ASN A 95 3.74 22.56 3.13
C ASN A 95 2.90 21.38 2.61
N CYS A 96 3.54 20.22 2.45
CA CYS A 96 2.88 18.96 2.14
C CYS A 96 3.05 17.98 3.30
N LEU A 97 2.04 17.14 3.47
CA LEU A 97 2.11 15.96 4.31
C LEU A 97 2.45 14.77 3.42
N ILE A 98 3.50 14.03 3.77
CA ILE A 98 3.95 12.86 3.02
C ILE A 98 3.72 11.64 3.91
N PHE A 99 2.73 10.82 3.55
CA PHE A 99 2.49 9.55 4.21
C PHE A 99 3.24 8.46 3.47
N ILE A 100 3.87 7.57 4.22
CA ILE A 100 4.64 6.43 3.74
C ILE A 100 3.98 5.20 4.35
N VAL A 101 3.59 4.26 3.50
CA VAL A 101 2.96 3.00 3.92
C VAL A 101 3.60 1.84 3.18
N GLN A 102 3.61 0.67 3.82
CA GLN A 102 3.97 -0.59 3.17
C GLN A 102 2.69 -1.24 2.66
N ASP A 103 2.44 -1.12 1.36
CA ASP A 103 1.26 -1.64 0.68
C ASP A 103 1.41 -3.14 0.38
N ILE A 104 0.30 -3.75 -0.07
CA ILE A 104 0.22 -5.16 -0.44
C ILE A 104 1.40 -5.62 -1.31
N GLY A 105 1.92 -6.81 -1.01
CA GLY A 105 3.05 -7.38 -1.75
C GLY A 105 4.41 -6.77 -1.39
N SER A 106 4.53 -6.12 -0.22
CA SER A 106 5.76 -5.46 0.23
C SER A 106 6.20 -4.34 -0.71
N LEU A 107 5.24 -3.55 -1.20
CA LEU A 107 5.48 -2.39 -2.05
C LEU A 107 5.36 -1.11 -1.24
N ALA A 108 6.38 -0.26 -1.27
CA ALA A 108 6.25 1.04 -0.64
C ALA A 108 5.27 1.92 -1.44
N LYS A 109 4.36 2.57 -0.75
CA LYS A 109 3.48 3.60 -1.31
C LYS A 109 3.70 4.91 -0.58
N VAL A 110 3.72 5.99 -1.34
CA VAL A 110 3.75 7.35 -0.82
C VAL A 110 2.48 8.08 -1.24
N ILE A 111 1.82 8.69 -0.27
CA ILE A 111 0.67 9.57 -0.46
C ILE A 111 1.13 10.98 -0.09
N VAL A 112 1.11 11.90 -1.04
CA VAL A 112 1.49 13.30 -0.80
C VAL A 112 0.23 14.15 -0.84
N VAL A 113 0.01 14.90 0.24
CA VAL A 113 -1.17 15.74 0.42
C VAL A 113 -0.76 17.19 0.51
N ASN A 114 -1.43 18.05 -0.25
CA ASN A 114 -1.40 19.49 -0.02
C ASN A 114 -2.72 19.90 0.67
N PRO A 115 -2.72 20.10 2.00
CA PRO A 115 -3.96 20.36 2.74
C PRO A 115 -4.58 21.72 2.37
N GLU A 116 -3.79 22.71 1.98
CA GLU A 116 -4.29 24.03 1.57
C GLU A 116 -5.12 23.96 0.29
N ARG A 117 -4.75 23.06 -0.62
CA ARG A 117 -5.36 22.94 -1.95
C ARG A 117 -6.29 21.73 -2.08
N THR A 118 -6.50 20.97 -1.01
CA THR A 118 -7.40 19.81 -0.96
C THR A 118 -7.17 18.85 -2.12
N PHE A 119 -5.92 18.50 -2.38
CA PHE A 119 -5.58 17.45 -3.33
C PHE A 119 -4.44 16.60 -2.81
N SER A 120 -4.37 15.38 -3.31
CA SER A 120 -3.29 14.44 -3.08
C SER A 120 -2.82 13.79 -4.37
N ILE A 121 -1.63 13.20 -4.33
CA ILE A 121 -1.18 12.22 -5.31
C ILE A 121 -0.70 10.98 -4.57
N GLU A 122 -0.82 9.85 -5.24
CA GLU A 122 -0.35 8.56 -4.74
C GLU A 122 0.68 7.99 -5.70
N ARG A 123 1.72 7.36 -5.16
CA ARG A 123 2.68 6.60 -5.94
C ARG A 123 3.08 5.33 -5.21
N THR A 124 2.71 4.19 -5.78
CA THR A 124 3.27 2.88 -5.41
C THR A 124 4.57 2.67 -6.17
N PHE A 125 5.63 2.34 -5.45
CA PHE A 125 6.95 2.03 -5.99
C PHE A 125 7.04 0.55 -6.36
N ASP A 126 6.37 0.16 -7.44
CA ASP A 126 6.39 -1.22 -7.94
C ASP A 126 7.66 -1.48 -8.78
N PRO A 127 8.51 -2.46 -8.42
CA PRO A 127 9.68 -2.83 -9.22
C PRO A 127 9.36 -3.17 -10.68
N GLN A 128 8.16 -3.70 -10.97
CA GLN A 128 7.77 -4.00 -12.35
C GLN A 128 7.62 -2.75 -13.23
N LYS A 129 7.38 -1.58 -12.60
CA LYS A 129 7.26 -0.29 -13.29
C LYS A 129 8.60 0.39 -13.55
N LEU A 130 9.71 -0.11 -13.00
CA LEU A 130 11.04 0.42 -13.29
C LEU A 130 11.38 0.33 -14.78
N ARG A 131 10.89 -0.71 -15.46
CA ARG A 131 11.06 -0.87 -16.92
C ARG A 131 10.41 0.25 -17.73
N ASP A 132 9.49 1.01 -17.16
CA ASP A 132 8.80 2.12 -17.81
C ASP A 132 9.45 3.47 -17.45
N ASP A 133 10.45 3.48 -16.56
CA ASP A 133 11.13 4.67 -16.08
C ASP A 133 12.34 5.03 -16.98
N PRO A 134 12.34 6.20 -17.63
CA PRO A 134 13.38 6.55 -18.60
C PRO A 134 14.77 6.75 -17.96
N ILE A 135 14.83 7.20 -16.69
CA ILE A 135 16.10 7.39 -15.98
C ILE A 135 16.68 6.05 -15.58
N TRP A 136 15.82 5.13 -15.16
CA TRP A 136 16.22 3.75 -14.90
C TRP A 136 16.74 3.06 -16.18
N GLN A 137 15.99 3.16 -17.28
CA GLN A 137 16.33 2.54 -18.56
C GLN A 137 17.69 3.01 -19.10
N ALA A 138 18.03 4.29 -18.93
CA ALA A 138 19.30 4.85 -19.40
C ALA A 138 20.54 4.15 -18.81
N GLY A 139 20.43 3.60 -17.58
CA GLY A 139 21.50 2.88 -16.91
C GLY A 139 21.42 1.34 -17.01
N ASN A 140 20.28 0.79 -17.47
CA ASN A 140 19.96 -0.64 -17.42
C ASN A 140 19.63 -1.20 -18.82
N PHE A 141 20.41 -0.77 -19.83
CA PHE A 141 20.15 -1.00 -21.26
C PHE A 141 20.08 -2.48 -21.68
N GLU A 142 20.66 -3.39 -20.89
CA GLU A 142 20.39 -4.84 -20.97
C GLU A 142 19.06 -5.14 -20.28
N ASN A 143 18.00 -4.58 -20.85
CA ASN A 143 16.64 -4.60 -20.32
C ASN A 143 16.19 -6.07 -20.17
N PRO A 144 16.05 -6.61 -18.95
CA PRO A 144 15.50 -7.94 -18.79
C PRO A 144 14.08 -7.91 -19.34
N VAL A 145 13.76 -8.82 -20.27
CA VAL A 145 12.43 -8.93 -20.92
C VAL A 145 11.28 -8.90 -19.89
N HIS A 146 11.58 -9.32 -18.66
CA HIS A 146 10.69 -9.26 -17.52
C HIS A 146 11.46 -8.86 -16.24
N LEU A 147 11.05 -7.74 -15.63
CA LEU A 147 11.20 -7.49 -14.20
C LEU A 147 10.04 -8.19 -13.49
N TYR A 148 10.33 -9.14 -12.60
CA TYR A 148 9.30 -9.84 -11.85
C TYR A 148 9.10 -9.25 -10.46
N TYR A 149 8.00 -9.65 -9.82
CA TYR A 149 7.65 -9.32 -8.44
C TYR A 149 8.87 -9.27 -7.52
N GLY A 150 8.87 -8.22 -6.71
CA GLY A 150 9.88 -7.93 -5.72
C GLY A 150 9.29 -6.95 -4.71
N SER A 151 10.13 -6.33 -3.89
CA SER A 151 9.71 -5.41 -2.84
C SER A 151 10.31 -4.03 -3.07
N SER A 152 9.73 -3.04 -2.40
CA SER A 152 10.32 -1.72 -2.29
C SER A 152 10.11 -1.14 -0.90
N SER A 153 11.05 -0.28 -0.51
CA SER A 153 11.02 0.41 0.79
C SER A 153 11.48 1.87 0.61
N VAL A 154 10.75 2.81 1.21
CA VAL A 154 11.22 4.19 1.33
C VAL A 154 12.25 4.23 2.45
N THR A 155 13.50 4.56 2.11
CA THR A 155 14.61 4.57 3.09
C THR A 155 14.85 5.93 3.71
N SER A 156 14.46 7.00 3.02
CA SER A 156 14.52 8.34 3.59
C SER A 156 13.61 9.30 2.82
N VAL A 157 13.00 10.23 3.55
CA VAL A 157 12.35 11.42 3.00
C VAL A 157 13.00 12.64 3.65
N SER A 158 13.53 13.54 2.83
CA SER A 158 14.17 14.76 3.30
C SER A 158 13.95 15.89 2.30
N ASN A 159 13.38 17.00 2.75
CA ASN A 159 12.95 18.10 1.89
C ASN A 159 12.07 17.57 0.75
N ASP A 160 12.41 17.87 -0.50
CA ASP A 160 11.74 17.40 -1.69
C ASP A 160 12.24 16.04 -2.18
N SER A 161 13.18 15.37 -1.49
CA SER A 161 13.76 14.11 -1.96
C SER A 161 13.19 12.89 -1.24
N ILE A 162 12.84 11.87 -2.01
CA ILE A 162 12.39 10.55 -1.53
C ILE A 162 13.38 9.52 -2.08
N GLN A 163 14.03 8.76 -1.20
CA GLN A 163 14.90 7.66 -1.58
C GLN A 163 14.18 6.34 -1.41
N VAL A 164 14.21 5.50 -2.44
CA VAL A 164 13.54 4.20 -2.44
C VAL A 164 14.53 3.13 -2.85
N ASP A 165 14.57 2.06 -2.06
CA ASP A 165 15.29 0.85 -2.38
C ASP A 165 14.31 -0.18 -2.95
N PHE A 166 14.71 -0.83 -4.03
CA PHE A 166 13.99 -1.88 -4.74
C PHE A 166 14.77 -3.17 -4.63
N GLU A 167 14.08 -4.27 -4.33
CA GLU A 167 14.57 -5.62 -4.61
C GLU A 167 13.73 -6.19 -5.76
N TYR A 168 14.38 -6.76 -6.78
CA TYR A 168 13.68 -7.41 -7.88
C TYR A 168 14.51 -8.54 -8.46
N ARG A 169 13.87 -9.40 -9.26
CA ARG A 169 14.55 -10.48 -9.96
C ARG A 169 14.41 -10.37 -11.47
N THR A 170 15.43 -10.86 -12.15
CA THR A 170 15.48 -10.97 -13.61
C THR A 170 15.64 -12.42 -14.03
N GLY A 171 15.05 -12.78 -15.17
CA GLY A 171 15.09 -14.13 -15.73
C GLY A 171 13.77 -14.88 -15.55
N TYR A 172 13.36 -15.58 -16.62
CA TYR A 172 12.13 -16.39 -16.63
C TYR A 172 12.36 -17.77 -16.01
N ASN A 173 13.55 -18.36 -16.24
CA ASN A 173 13.98 -19.66 -15.75
C ASN A 173 15.34 -19.52 -15.08
N GLU A 174 15.77 -20.57 -14.37
CA GLU A 174 17.11 -20.63 -13.78
C GLU A 174 18.22 -20.39 -14.83
N PRO A 175 19.28 -19.64 -14.48
CA PRO A 175 19.50 -18.99 -13.18
C PRO A 175 18.68 -17.70 -13.01
N ILE A 176 17.92 -17.61 -11.92
CA ILE A 176 17.24 -16.38 -11.50
C ILE A 176 18.28 -15.51 -10.79
N ILE A 177 18.39 -14.24 -11.20
CA ILE A 177 19.31 -13.28 -10.59
C ILE A 177 18.49 -12.25 -9.81
N PHE A 178 18.90 -12.00 -8.57
CA PHE A 178 18.28 -11.01 -7.69
C PHE A 178 19.12 -9.74 -7.67
N TRP A 179 18.44 -8.60 -7.70
CA TRP A 179 19.04 -7.28 -7.75
C TRP A 179 18.50 -6.42 -6.65
N ASN A 180 19.39 -5.65 -6.05
CA ASN A 180 19.05 -4.49 -5.24
C ASN A 180 19.34 -3.24 -6.04
N GLN A 181 18.45 -2.26 -5.97
CA GLN A 181 18.67 -0.99 -6.62
C GLN A 181 18.04 0.16 -5.87
N LYS A 182 18.79 1.25 -5.81
CA LYS A 182 18.35 2.50 -5.21
C LYS A 182 17.94 3.49 -6.29
N LEU A 183 16.83 4.19 -6.08
CA LEU A 183 16.41 5.33 -6.89
C LEU A 183 16.08 6.53 -5.98
N ASN A 184 16.42 7.72 -6.46
CA ASN A 184 16.01 8.98 -5.85
C ASN A 184 14.90 9.62 -6.67
N TYR A 185 13.88 10.07 -5.97
CA TYR A 185 12.77 10.83 -6.51
C TYR A 185 12.77 12.24 -5.92
N ARG A 186 12.18 13.17 -6.67
CA ARG A 186 11.90 14.54 -6.26
C ARG A 186 10.41 14.81 -6.27
N LEU A 187 9.91 15.42 -5.21
CA LEU A 187 8.58 15.99 -5.10
C LEU A 187 8.57 17.39 -5.69
N GLU A 188 7.81 17.59 -6.76
CA GLU A 188 7.44 18.91 -7.26
C GLU A 188 6.05 19.25 -6.74
N THR A 189 5.81 20.47 -6.27
CA THR A 189 4.53 20.89 -5.65
C THR A 189 3.67 21.79 -6.55
N ALA A 190 4.18 22.16 -7.73
CA ALA A 190 3.49 23.01 -8.69
C ALA A 190 3.89 22.69 -10.15
N PRO A 191 3.33 21.64 -10.78
CA PRO A 191 2.24 20.75 -10.30
C PRO A 191 2.73 19.68 -9.30
N LEU A 192 1.81 19.12 -8.50
CA LEU A 192 2.15 18.04 -7.57
C LEU A 192 2.52 16.77 -8.33
N ARG A 193 3.80 16.38 -8.27
CA ARG A 193 4.35 15.21 -8.99
C ARG A 193 5.52 14.62 -8.23
N ILE A 194 5.66 13.30 -8.30
CA ILE A 194 6.89 12.60 -7.88
C ILE A 194 7.63 12.22 -9.15
N LEU A 195 8.84 12.75 -9.34
CA LEU A 195 9.66 12.50 -10.51
C LEU A 195 10.92 11.75 -10.12
N THR A 196 11.32 10.77 -10.92
CA THR A 196 12.62 10.13 -10.78
C THR A 196 13.70 11.15 -11.11
N THR A 197 14.79 11.15 -10.36
CA THR A 197 15.92 12.08 -10.59
C THR A 197 17.23 11.34 -10.79
N LYS A 198 17.38 10.17 -10.17
CA LYS A 198 18.60 9.38 -10.25
C LYS A 198 18.30 7.92 -10.00
N ALA A 199 18.84 7.05 -10.86
CA ALA A 199 18.97 5.63 -10.60
C ALA A 199 20.43 5.33 -10.27
N TYR A 200 20.67 4.59 -9.19
CA TYR A 200 22.00 4.10 -8.85
C TYR A 200 22.26 2.78 -9.57
N GLN A 201 23.54 2.43 -9.70
CA GLN A 201 23.94 1.15 -10.28
C GLN A 201 23.34 0.00 -9.44
N PRO A 202 22.64 -0.96 -10.08
CA PRO A 202 22.10 -2.10 -9.37
C PRO A 202 23.24 -3.01 -8.88
N THR A 203 23.00 -3.72 -7.79
CA THR A 203 23.93 -4.71 -7.24
C THR A 203 23.25 -6.07 -7.20
N GLU A 204 23.91 -7.09 -7.72
CA GLU A 204 23.48 -8.48 -7.59
C GLU A 204 23.52 -8.92 -6.12
N LYS A 205 22.53 -9.72 -5.69
CA LYS A 205 22.35 -10.21 -4.32
C LYS A 205 22.81 -11.66 -4.17
#